data_AF-A0A543HIK9-F1
#
_entry.id   AF-A0A543HIK9-F1
#
_cell.length_a   1.000
_cell.length_b   1.000
_cell.length_c   1.000
_cell.angle_alpha   90.00
_cell.angle_beta   90.00
_cell.angle_gamma   90.00
#
_symmetry.space_group_name_H-M   'P 1'
#
loop_
_entity.id
_entity.type
_entity.pdbx_description
1 polymer ?
#
loop_
_entity_poly.entity_id
_entity_poly.type
_entity_poly.pdbx_seq_one_letter_code
_entity_poly.pdbx_strand_id
1 'polypeptide(L)'
;MIDRPHFKFSRRGYEPEEVDSFIESQNRTLQAAKKDAAERSVELTKLNAALTDLRGQLGQQSRVMADLKKQNTPAPAQTFADLGERIAQILTLAEQEAADMKSRAVAEADEIRERANRSAAELKSTTTTYAEQARARADEEAVRIIAQANREAQAIVAEAQSVTAAQRQEAAAEFEAHRLRASTASAELEMSLAARREQADTEFEQRRKQQEQLLAESETRLRQITERGEREAADLRARAERTLENAQSQADQIVSEARDHASRLREESDRELAAATAQRNSITAQLANVRQMLSTLGGGALADVLGSETAAPKAEERAPAAAPESEQQAEPQAQQAQQDDSAGDNGQPGSGDEDASEEPVDESAQESGDAAADDTAEQEGEQPYGSTASSYYQRGNAPVGASTN
;
A
#
# COMPACT_ATOMS: atom_id res chain seq x y z
N MET A 1 -7.18 -47.01 30.27
CA MET A 1 -7.46 -45.56 30.19
C MET A 1 -6.13 -44.83 30.24
N ILE A 2 -5.74 -44.15 29.16
CA ILE A 2 -4.64 -43.18 29.23
C ILE A 2 -5.30 -41.90 29.73
N ASP A 3 -5.13 -41.61 31.01
CA ASP A 3 -5.61 -40.36 31.60
C ASP A 3 -4.83 -39.22 30.96
N ARG A 4 -5.51 -38.37 30.18
CA ARG A 4 -4.86 -37.27 29.46
C ARG A 4 -4.82 -36.07 30.41
N PRO A 5 -3.64 -35.62 30.84
CA PRO A 5 -3.55 -34.45 31.71
C PRO A 5 -4.07 -33.21 30.96
N HIS A 6 -4.84 -32.39 31.68
CA HIS A 6 -5.39 -31.14 31.18
C HIS A 6 -4.53 -30.00 31.71
N PHE A 7 -3.79 -29.32 30.83
CA PHE A 7 -2.94 -28.19 31.18
C PHE A 7 -3.61 -26.89 30.74
N LYS A 8 -3.47 -25.83 31.51
CA LYS A 8 -3.96 -24.50 31.14
C LYS A 8 -3.12 -23.92 30.02
N PHE A 9 -3.77 -23.16 29.13
CA PHE A 9 -3.10 -22.45 28.04
C PHE A 9 -2.72 -21.02 28.48
N SER A 10 -1.42 -20.70 28.41
CA SER A 10 -0.87 -19.35 28.46
C SER A 10 -0.63 -18.83 27.03
N ARG A 11 -0.41 -17.52 26.86
CA ARG A 11 -0.37 -16.76 25.59
C ARG A 11 0.47 -17.37 24.44
N ARG A 12 1.33 -18.36 24.71
CA ARG A 12 2.15 -19.08 23.72
C ARG A 12 2.21 -20.61 23.91
N GLY A 13 1.27 -21.24 24.62
CA GLY A 13 1.27 -22.71 24.81
C GLY A 13 0.71 -23.13 26.17
N TYR A 14 1.11 -24.30 26.66
CA TYR A 14 0.75 -24.75 28.02
C TYR A 14 1.52 -23.98 29.09
N GLU A 15 0.95 -23.82 30.28
CA GLU A 15 1.57 -23.18 31.44
C GLU A 15 2.80 -24.00 31.91
N PRO A 16 4.03 -23.46 31.87
CA PRO A 16 5.25 -24.22 32.16
C PRO A 16 5.26 -24.85 33.56
N GLU A 17 4.81 -24.12 34.59
CA GLU A 17 4.81 -24.60 35.98
C GLU A 17 3.88 -25.81 36.20
N GLU A 18 2.74 -25.85 35.49
CA GLU A 18 1.79 -26.97 35.57
C GLU A 18 2.32 -28.21 34.83
N VAL A 19 3.03 -28.00 33.71
CA VAL A 19 3.70 -29.08 32.98
C VAL A 19 4.87 -29.64 33.77
N ASP A 20 5.70 -28.78 34.37
CA ASP A 20 6.87 -29.18 35.16
C ASP A 20 6.45 -29.98 36.40
N SER A 21 5.45 -29.49 37.16
CA SER A 21 4.90 -30.21 38.31
C SER A 21 4.27 -31.55 37.92
N PHE A 22 3.62 -31.64 36.76
CA PHE A 22 3.10 -32.90 36.24
C PHE A 22 4.24 -33.88 35.87
N ILE A 23 5.29 -33.41 35.19
CA ILE A 23 6.46 -34.21 34.84
C ILE A 23 7.16 -34.72 36.11
N GLU A 24 7.35 -33.87 37.12
CA GLU A 24 7.89 -34.28 38.42
C GLU A 24 7.03 -35.36 39.09
N SER A 25 5.70 -35.20 39.08
CA SER A 25 4.78 -36.18 39.64
C SER A 25 4.84 -37.52 38.91
N GLN A 26 4.92 -37.50 37.56
CA GLN A 26 5.06 -38.70 36.75
C GLN A 26 6.40 -39.39 37.00
N ASN A 27 7.49 -38.62 37.06
CA ASN A 27 8.82 -39.14 37.34
C ASN A 27 8.86 -39.81 38.72
N ARG A 28 8.19 -39.23 39.72
CA ARG A 28 8.06 -39.83 41.06
C ARG A 28 7.28 -41.14 41.03
N THR A 29 6.15 -41.20 40.31
CA THR A 29 5.38 -42.44 40.16
C THR A 29 6.14 -43.51 39.39
N LEU A 30 6.90 -43.12 38.35
CA LEU A 30 7.75 -44.03 37.58
C LEU A 30 8.88 -44.59 38.45
N GLN A 31 9.55 -43.76 39.24
CA GLN A 31 10.56 -44.20 40.20
C GLN A 31 9.98 -45.14 41.25
N ALA A 32 8.79 -44.86 41.79
CA ALA A 32 8.09 -45.75 42.71
C ALA A 32 7.75 -47.09 42.05
N ALA A 33 7.19 -47.08 40.84
CA ALA A 33 6.89 -48.30 40.10
C ALA A 33 8.14 -49.14 39.77
N LYS A 34 9.27 -48.50 39.46
CA LYS A 34 10.57 -49.17 39.27
C LYS A 34 11.06 -49.82 40.56
N LYS A 35 10.93 -49.14 41.70
CA LYS A 35 11.31 -49.69 43.00
C LYS A 35 10.45 -50.90 43.36
N ASP A 36 9.13 -50.80 43.20
CA ASP A 36 8.20 -51.92 43.41
C ASP A 36 8.52 -53.12 42.49
N ALA A 37 8.87 -52.87 41.23
CA ALA A 37 9.27 -53.92 40.29
C ALA A 37 10.57 -54.61 40.73
N ALA A 38 11.54 -53.83 41.22
CA ALA A 38 12.80 -54.36 41.76
C ALA A 38 12.54 -55.22 43.01
N GLU A 39 11.72 -54.74 43.95
CA GLU A 39 11.33 -55.50 45.16
C GLU A 39 10.63 -56.82 44.79
N ARG A 40 9.65 -56.79 43.89
CA ARG A 40 8.97 -58.00 43.40
C ARG A 40 9.93 -58.98 42.71
N SER A 41 10.94 -58.49 42.00
CA SER A 41 11.95 -59.36 41.38
C SER A 41 12.81 -60.08 42.43
N VAL A 42 13.15 -59.41 43.54
CA VAL A 42 13.85 -60.01 44.68
C VAL A 42 12.97 -61.04 45.38
N GLU A 43 11.67 -60.75 45.55
CA GLU A 43 10.72 -61.73 46.11
C GLU A 43 10.58 -62.97 45.22
N LEU A 44 10.50 -62.80 43.90
CA LEU A 44 10.44 -63.91 42.95
C LEU A 44 11.71 -64.77 42.97
N THR A 45 12.89 -64.16 43.07
CA THR A 45 14.15 -64.92 43.19
C THR A 45 14.20 -65.68 44.51
N LYS A 46 13.76 -65.08 45.62
CA LYS A 46 13.65 -65.74 46.93
C LYS A 46 12.66 -66.92 46.92
N LEU A 47 11.49 -66.75 46.30
CA LEU A 47 10.50 -67.83 46.14
C LEU A 47 11.03 -68.97 45.27
N ASN A 48 11.75 -68.65 44.18
CA ASN A 48 12.37 -69.66 43.33
C ASN A 48 13.48 -70.44 44.07
N ALA A 49 14.27 -69.77 44.90
CA ALA A 49 15.25 -70.43 45.76
C ALA A 49 14.55 -71.38 46.75
N ALA A 50 13.49 -70.93 47.43
CA ALA A 50 12.72 -71.77 48.35
C ALA A 50 12.09 -73.00 47.67
N LEU A 51 11.58 -72.85 46.43
CA LEU A 51 11.08 -73.98 45.65
C LEU A 51 12.18 -74.98 45.29
N THR A 52 13.40 -74.50 45.03
CA THR A 52 14.55 -75.35 44.72
C THR A 52 14.99 -76.14 45.94
N ASP A 53 15.02 -75.50 47.12
CA ASP A 53 15.32 -76.15 48.39
C ASP A 53 14.28 -77.23 48.74
N LEU A 54 12.99 -76.92 48.59
CA LEU A 54 11.91 -77.88 48.85
C LEU A 54 11.98 -79.09 47.91
N ARG A 55 12.32 -78.88 46.64
CA ARG A 55 12.59 -79.97 45.68
C ARG A 55 13.79 -80.81 46.09
N GLY A 56 14.85 -80.16 46.61
CA GLY A 56 16.02 -80.85 47.18
C GLY A 56 15.64 -81.74 48.36
N GLN A 57 14.82 -81.23 49.28
CA GLN A 57 14.33 -81.99 50.45
C GLN A 57 13.47 -83.18 50.03
N LEU A 58 12.55 -83.01 49.08
CA LEU A 58 11.77 -84.12 48.51
C LEU A 58 12.66 -85.17 47.84
N GLY A 59 13.69 -84.73 47.10
CA GLY A 59 14.70 -85.62 46.52
C GLY A 59 15.45 -86.42 47.59
N GLN A 60 15.87 -85.79 48.68
CA GLN A 60 16.53 -86.45 49.81
C GLN A 60 15.59 -87.45 50.51
N GLN A 61 14.35 -87.07 50.81
CA GLN A 61 13.35 -87.97 51.40
C GLN A 61 13.10 -89.19 50.51
N SER A 62 13.02 -89.00 49.18
CA SER A 62 12.85 -90.12 48.25
C SER A 62 14.04 -91.09 48.26
N ARG A 63 15.27 -90.57 48.40
CA ARG A 63 16.48 -91.41 48.52
C ARG A 63 16.50 -92.17 49.82
N VAL A 64 16.19 -91.50 50.94
CA VAL A 64 16.08 -92.16 52.26
C VAL A 64 15.02 -93.26 52.22
N MET A 65 13.86 -93.01 51.60
CA MET A 65 12.82 -94.03 51.43
C MET A 65 13.27 -95.19 50.54
N ALA A 66 14.03 -94.93 49.47
CA ALA A 66 14.59 -95.95 48.60
C ALA A 66 15.66 -96.79 49.32
N ASP A 67 16.50 -96.17 50.14
CA ASP A 67 17.53 -96.84 50.92
C ASP A 67 16.92 -97.65 52.06
N LEU A 68 15.89 -97.14 52.76
CA LEU A 68 15.10 -97.93 53.72
C LEU A 68 14.45 -99.13 53.04
N LYS A 69 13.90 -98.95 51.83
CA LYS A 69 13.28 -100.05 51.08
C LYS A 69 14.30 -101.12 50.66
N LYS A 70 15.53 -100.72 50.32
CA LYS A 70 16.64 -101.64 50.05
C LYS A 70 17.14 -102.34 51.32
N GLN A 71 17.23 -101.63 52.44
CA GLN A 71 17.59 -102.23 53.73
C GLN A 71 16.51 -103.20 54.23
N ASN A 72 15.25 -102.95 53.88
CA ASN A 72 14.12 -103.81 54.21
C ASN A 72 13.83 -104.88 53.12
N THR A 73 14.84 -105.25 52.32
CA THR A 73 14.73 -106.41 51.43
C THR A 73 14.57 -107.66 52.31
N PRO A 74 13.48 -108.44 52.18
CA PRO A 74 13.25 -109.56 53.07
C PRO A 74 14.36 -110.60 52.87
N ALA A 75 15.09 -110.90 53.94
CA ALA A 75 15.89 -112.11 54.00
C ALA A 75 14.99 -113.32 53.71
N PRO A 76 15.47 -114.35 52.98
CA PRO A 76 14.66 -115.52 52.67
C PRO A 76 14.14 -116.11 53.98
N ALA A 77 12.81 -116.30 54.03
CA ALA A 77 12.07 -116.69 55.21
C ALA A 77 12.80 -117.82 55.95
N GLN A 78 13.31 -117.53 57.15
CA GLN A 78 13.53 -118.58 58.12
C GLN A 78 12.14 -119.13 58.44
N THR A 79 11.84 -120.32 57.91
CA THR A 79 10.62 -121.03 58.24
C THR A 79 10.66 -121.36 59.72
N PHE A 80 9.88 -120.61 60.51
CA PHE A 80 9.59 -120.82 61.92
C PHE A 80 8.77 -122.12 62.12
N ALA A 81 9.30 -123.24 61.66
CA ALA A 81 8.63 -124.55 61.70
C ALA A 81 8.44 -125.09 63.12
N ASP A 82 8.96 -124.40 64.15
CA ASP A 82 8.86 -124.83 65.56
C ASP A 82 8.56 -123.66 66.53
N LEU A 83 7.95 -122.58 66.02
CA LEU A 83 7.37 -121.49 66.82
C LEU A 83 5.84 -121.56 66.62
N GLY A 84 5.23 -122.60 67.19
CA GLY A 84 3.93 -123.19 66.81
C GLY A 84 2.76 -122.24 66.51
N GLU A 85 1.89 -122.71 65.59
CA GLU A 85 0.54 -122.28 65.14
C GLU A 85 0.04 -120.86 65.52
N ARG A 86 0.14 -120.48 66.80
CA ARG A 86 -0.12 -119.14 67.31
C ARG A 86 0.71 -118.03 66.63
N ILE A 87 1.98 -118.27 66.30
CA ILE A 87 2.83 -117.23 65.67
C ILE A 87 2.52 -117.09 64.19
N ALA A 88 2.17 -118.20 63.50
CA ALA A 88 1.64 -118.14 62.15
C ALA A 88 0.30 -117.36 62.10
N GLN A 89 -0.59 -117.58 63.07
CA GLN A 89 -1.83 -116.81 63.20
C GLN A 89 -1.56 -115.31 63.45
N ILE A 90 -0.60 -114.97 64.31
CA ILE A 90 -0.19 -113.57 64.56
C ILE A 90 0.37 -112.94 63.29
N LEU A 91 1.20 -113.65 62.51
CA LEU A 91 1.73 -113.16 61.24
C LEU A 91 0.62 -112.99 60.19
N THR A 92 -0.32 -113.92 60.07
CA THR A 92 -1.45 -113.75 59.16
C THR A 92 -2.36 -112.59 59.54
N LEU A 93 -2.57 -112.38 60.85
CA LEU A 93 -3.32 -111.23 61.36
C LEU A 93 -2.56 -109.92 61.09
N ALA A 94 -1.24 -109.91 61.25
CA ALA A 94 -0.41 -108.76 60.95
C ALA A 94 -0.38 -108.45 59.44
N GLU A 95 -0.36 -109.46 58.58
CA GLU A 95 -0.45 -109.31 57.12
C GLU A 95 -1.82 -108.75 56.71
N GLN A 96 -2.91 -109.24 57.33
CA GLN A 96 -4.27 -108.72 57.13
C GLN A 96 -4.39 -107.27 57.61
N GLU A 97 -3.92 -106.95 58.82
CA GLU A 97 -3.92 -105.58 59.34
C GLU A 97 -3.07 -104.65 58.46
N ALA A 98 -1.93 -105.13 57.95
CA ALA A 98 -1.10 -104.36 57.00
C ALA A 98 -1.80 -104.14 55.65
N ALA A 99 -2.53 -105.14 55.15
CA ALA A 99 -3.35 -105.01 53.95
C ALA A 99 -4.50 -104.01 54.15
N ASP A 100 -5.18 -104.07 55.30
CA ASP A 100 -6.26 -103.15 55.67
C ASP A 100 -5.74 -101.71 55.85
N MET A 101 -4.60 -101.53 56.53
CA MET A 101 -3.94 -100.22 56.64
C MET A 101 -3.56 -99.65 55.28
N LYS A 102 -3.02 -100.47 54.36
CA LYS A 102 -2.73 -100.05 52.99
C LYS A 102 -3.99 -99.66 52.24
N SER A 103 -5.05 -100.45 52.34
CA SER A 103 -6.33 -100.17 51.70
C SER A 103 -6.93 -98.84 52.20
N ARG A 104 -6.90 -98.60 53.52
CA ARG A 104 -7.35 -97.34 54.12
C ARG A 104 -6.50 -96.16 53.66
N ALA A 105 -5.17 -96.31 53.68
CA ALA A 105 -4.26 -95.25 53.23
C ALA A 105 -4.44 -94.90 51.73
N VAL A 106 -4.71 -95.90 50.88
CA VAL A 106 -5.01 -95.66 49.45
C VAL A 106 -6.36 -94.95 49.30
N ALA A 107 -7.39 -95.39 50.01
CA ALA A 107 -8.71 -94.75 49.98
C ALA A 107 -8.64 -93.29 50.45
N GLU A 108 -7.96 -93.00 51.56
CA GLU A 108 -7.75 -91.63 52.06
C GLU A 108 -6.94 -90.78 51.07
N ALA A 109 -5.90 -91.33 50.45
CA ALA A 109 -5.13 -90.63 49.43
C ALA A 109 -5.98 -90.29 48.19
N ASP A 110 -6.85 -91.20 47.77
CA ASP A 110 -7.75 -90.97 46.63
C ASP A 110 -8.85 -89.95 46.98
N GLU A 111 -9.40 -89.96 48.19
CA GLU A 111 -10.30 -88.91 48.67
C GLU A 111 -9.64 -87.53 48.70
N ILE A 112 -8.39 -87.44 49.19
CA ILE A 112 -7.62 -86.19 49.21
C ILE A 112 -7.40 -85.69 47.77
N ARG A 113 -7.03 -86.59 46.85
CA ARG A 113 -6.86 -86.26 45.43
C ARG A 113 -8.14 -85.77 44.80
N GLU A 114 -9.27 -86.46 45.04
CA GLU A 114 -10.56 -86.06 44.48
C GLU A 114 -10.99 -84.68 45.02
N ARG A 115 -10.82 -84.44 46.33
CA ARG A 115 -11.10 -83.14 46.95
C ARG A 115 -10.23 -82.02 46.39
N ALA A 116 -8.92 -82.28 46.22
CA ALA A 116 -8.00 -81.33 45.62
C ALA A 116 -8.34 -81.03 44.15
N ASN A 117 -8.69 -82.05 43.37
CA ASN A 117 -9.10 -81.89 41.97
C ASN A 117 -10.40 -81.10 41.85
N ARG A 118 -11.38 -81.35 42.72
CA ARG A 118 -12.65 -80.60 42.76
C ARG A 118 -12.42 -79.14 43.11
N SER A 119 -11.62 -78.87 44.16
CA SER A 119 -11.26 -77.51 44.55
C SER A 119 -10.49 -76.77 43.44
N ALA A 120 -9.55 -77.45 42.78
CA ALA A 120 -8.81 -76.87 41.65
C ALA A 120 -9.72 -76.57 40.45
N ALA A 121 -10.69 -77.44 40.16
CA ALA A 121 -11.67 -77.23 39.09
C ALA A 121 -12.60 -76.04 39.39
N GLU A 122 -13.10 -75.92 40.63
CA GLU A 122 -13.90 -74.78 41.08
C GLU A 122 -13.12 -73.47 41.03
N LEU A 123 -11.87 -73.46 41.51
CA LEU A 123 -11.00 -72.29 41.43
C LEU A 123 -10.73 -71.89 39.97
N LYS A 124 -10.49 -72.87 39.09
CA LYS A 124 -10.30 -72.60 37.66
C LYS A 124 -11.57 -72.02 37.03
N SER A 125 -12.74 -72.57 37.33
CA SER A 125 -14.02 -72.08 36.79
C SER A 125 -14.34 -70.66 37.27
N THR A 126 -14.11 -70.37 38.54
CA THR A 126 -14.38 -69.04 39.11
C THR A 126 -13.40 -67.98 38.60
N THR A 127 -12.11 -68.31 38.52
CA THR A 127 -11.09 -67.39 37.98
C THR A 127 -11.27 -67.13 36.48
N THR A 128 -11.63 -68.14 35.69
CA THR A 128 -11.95 -67.96 34.25
C THR A 128 -13.16 -67.07 34.07
N THR A 129 -14.25 -67.32 34.81
CA THR A 129 -15.46 -66.47 34.77
C THR A 129 -15.15 -65.03 35.17
N TYR A 130 -14.37 -64.82 36.24
CA TYR A 130 -13.98 -63.48 36.67
C TYR A 130 -13.11 -62.78 35.62
N ALA A 131 -12.15 -63.48 35.02
CA ALA A 131 -11.31 -62.94 33.96
C ALA A 131 -12.13 -62.55 32.71
N GLU A 132 -13.12 -63.36 32.32
CA GLU A 132 -14.05 -63.05 31.23
C GLU A 132 -14.91 -61.83 31.54
N GLN A 133 -15.48 -61.74 32.75
CA GLN A 133 -16.24 -60.57 33.18
C GLN A 133 -15.40 -59.30 33.24
N ALA A 134 -14.15 -59.39 33.72
CA ALA A 134 -13.23 -58.27 33.76
C ALA A 134 -12.88 -57.79 32.34
N ARG A 135 -12.67 -58.72 31.39
CA ARG A 135 -12.46 -58.39 29.98
C ARG A 135 -13.68 -57.73 29.36
N ALA A 136 -14.88 -58.31 29.55
CA ALA A 136 -16.12 -57.74 29.01
C ALA A 136 -16.37 -56.30 29.53
N ARG A 137 -16.13 -56.05 30.82
CA ARG A 137 -16.23 -54.69 31.41
C ARG A 137 -15.21 -53.74 30.79
N ALA A 138 -13.95 -54.16 30.66
CA ALA A 138 -12.91 -53.34 30.05
C ALA A 138 -13.22 -53.02 28.58
N ASP A 139 -13.77 -53.98 27.82
CA ASP A 139 -14.16 -53.79 26.43
C ASP A 139 -15.35 -52.82 26.31
N GLU A 140 -16.36 -52.95 27.18
CA GLU A 140 -17.49 -52.00 27.22
C GLU A 140 -17.02 -50.57 27.57
N GLU A 141 -16.14 -50.43 28.56
CA GLU A 141 -15.57 -49.13 28.93
C GLU A 141 -14.74 -48.55 27.78
N ALA A 142 -13.91 -49.36 27.12
CA ALA A 142 -13.13 -48.94 25.96
C ALA A 142 -14.05 -48.42 24.83
N VAL A 143 -15.12 -49.14 24.52
CA VAL A 143 -16.11 -48.70 23.52
C VAL A 143 -16.78 -47.39 23.93
N ARG A 144 -17.17 -47.24 25.21
CA ARG A 144 -17.78 -46.00 25.72
C ARG A 144 -16.83 -44.81 25.62
N ILE A 145 -15.56 -44.99 26.01
CA ILE A 145 -14.53 -43.94 25.93
C ILE A 145 -14.28 -43.54 24.48
N ILE A 146 -14.14 -44.51 23.57
CA ILE A 146 -13.94 -44.23 22.14
C ILE A 146 -15.15 -43.49 21.56
N ALA A 147 -16.37 -43.92 21.88
CA ALA A 147 -17.59 -43.26 21.43
C ALA A 147 -17.72 -41.83 21.99
N GLN A 148 -17.33 -41.60 23.24
CA GLN A 148 -17.27 -40.27 23.84
C GLN A 148 -16.22 -39.40 23.14
N ALA A 149 -14.99 -39.88 23.00
CA ALA A 149 -13.91 -39.15 22.34
C ALA A 149 -14.27 -38.79 20.88
N ASN A 150 -14.94 -39.69 20.15
CA ASN A 150 -15.42 -39.41 18.80
C ASN A 150 -16.51 -38.34 18.78
N ARG A 151 -17.44 -38.33 19.74
CA ARG A 151 -18.46 -37.28 19.84
C ARG A 151 -17.85 -35.92 20.17
N GLU A 152 -16.89 -35.88 21.09
CA GLU A 152 -16.15 -34.66 21.45
C GLU A 152 -15.33 -34.15 20.25
N ALA A 153 -14.62 -35.03 19.54
CA ALA A 153 -13.89 -34.66 18.34
C ALA A 153 -14.82 -34.10 17.24
N GLN A 154 -15.98 -34.72 17.02
CA GLN A 154 -16.98 -34.23 16.08
C GLN A 154 -17.57 -32.87 16.50
N ALA A 155 -17.79 -32.65 17.80
CA ALA A 155 -18.25 -31.37 18.33
C ALA A 155 -17.21 -30.26 18.09
N ILE A 156 -15.93 -30.54 18.37
CA ILE A 156 -14.82 -29.60 18.10
C ILE A 156 -14.73 -29.27 16.60
N VAL A 157 -14.85 -30.28 15.73
CA VAL A 157 -14.83 -30.04 14.28
C VAL A 157 -16.03 -29.21 13.83
N ALA A 158 -17.23 -29.48 14.34
CA ALA A 158 -18.43 -28.71 14.01
C ALA A 158 -18.33 -27.26 14.50
N GLU A 159 -17.79 -27.03 15.69
CA GLU A 159 -17.54 -25.70 16.24
C GLU A 159 -16.47 -24.95 15.43
N ALA A 160 -15.36 -25.59 15.09
CA ALA A 160 -14.34 -24.98 14.22
C ALA A 160 -14.90 -24.61 12.84
N GLN A 161 -15.77 -25.46 12.27
CA GLN A 161 -16.46 -25.17 11.01
C GLN A 161 -17.44 -23.99 11.13
N SER A 162 -18.19 -23.88 12.24
CA SER A 162 -19.12 -22.77 12.44
C SER A 162 -18.37 -21.44 12.65
N VAL A 163 -17.29 -21.43 13.44
CA VAL A 163 -16.45 -20.24 13.67
C VAL A 163 -15.79 -19.80 12.36
N THR A 164 -15.21 -20.72 11.60
CA THR A 164 -14.60 -20.36 10.30
C THR A 164 -15.63 -19.90 9.27
N ALA A 165 -16.85 -20.43 9.29
CA ALA A 165 -17.95 -19.94 8.45
C ALA A 165 -18.37 -18.52 8.86
N ALA A 166 -18.49 -18.24 10.15
CA ALA A 166 -18.82 -16.91 10.67
C ALA A 166 -17.72 -15.88 10.29
N GLN A 167 -16.45 -16.21 10.50
CA GLN A 167 -15.33 -15.36 10.11
C GLN A 167 -15.30 -15.08 8.61
N ARG A 168 -15.62 -16.07 7.76
CA ARG A 168 -15.73 -15.86 6.31
C ARG A 168 -16.89 -14.94 5.94
N GLN A 169 -18.03 -15.05 6.62
CA GLN A 169 -19.16 -14.17 6.39
C GLN A 169 -18.86 -12.73 6.84
N GLU A 170 -18.21 -12.55 7.98
CA GLU A 170 -17.76 -11.25 8.47
C GLU A 170 -16.76 -10.61 7.49
N ALA A 171 -15.73 -11.36 7.08
CA ALA A 171 -14.75 -10.89 6.11
C ALA A 171 -15.39 -10.54 4.75
N ALA A 172 -16.37 -11.33 4.29
CA ALA A 172 -17.11 -11.03 3.07
C ALA A 172 -17.96 -9.75 3.21
N ALA A 173 -18.64 -9.57 4.35
CA ALA A 173 -19.43 -8.38 4.62
C ALA A 173 -18.56 -7.12 4.71
N GLU A 174 -17.39 -7.20 5.34
CA GLU A 174 -16.41 -6.12 5.39
C GLU A 174 -15.90 -5.78 3.99
N PHE A 175 -15.54 -6.80 3.19
CA PHE A 175 -15.09 -6.59 1.81
C PHE A 175 -16.17 -5.93 0.94
N GLU A 176 -17.43 -6.37 1.06
CA GLU A 176 -18.54 -5.75 0.36
C GLU A 176 -18.78 -4.30 0.81
N ALA A 177 -18.69 -4.02 2.11
CA ALA A 177 -18.77 -2.68 2.65
C ALA A 177 -17.64 -1.77 2.13
N HIS A 178 -16.40 -2.28 2.07
CA HIS A 178 -15.27 -1.56 1.47
C HIS A 178 -15.47 -1.31 -0.02
N ARG A 179 -15.96 -2.30 -0.77
CA ARG A 179 -16.29 -2.15 -2.19
C ARG A 179 -17.37 -1.09 -2.42
N LEU A 180 -18.41 -1.08 -1.59
CA LEU A 180 -19.46 -0.08 -1.66
C LEU A 180 -18.92 1.32 -1.35
N ARG A 181 -18.15 1.48 -0.26
CA ARG A 181 -17.51 2.76 0.10
C ARG A 181 -16.58 3.29 -1.00
N ALA A 182 -15.80 2.42 -1.63
CA ALA A 182 -14.94 2.79 -2.75
C ALA A 182 -15.76 3.24 -3.98
N SER A 183 -16.86 2.54 -4.27
CA SER A 183 -17.78 2.91 -5.35
C SER A 183 -18.47 4.24 -5.08
N THR A 184 -18.93 4.50 -3.85
CA THR A 184 -19.58 5.76 -3.48
C THR A 184 -18.59 6.92 -3.53
N ALA A 185 -17.38 6.72 -2.98
CA ALA A 185 -16.32 7.73 -3.05
C ALA A 185 -15.94 8.07 -4.51
N SER A 186 -15.89 7.06 -5.39
CA SER A 186 -15.62 7.28 -6.82
C SER A 186 -16.73 8.09 -7.50
N ALA A 187 -17.99 7.76 -7.22
CA ALA A 187 -19.14 8.50 -7.75
C ALA A 187 -19.19 9.95 -7.23
N GLU A 188 -18.88 10.16 -5.95
CA GLU A 188 -18.77 11.50 -5.35
C GLU A 188 -17.63 12.31 -5.98
N LEU A 189 -16.48 11.68 -6.26
CA LEU A 189 -15.38 12.33 -6.96
C LEU A 189 -15.78 12.73 -8.39
N GLU A 190 -16.40 11.83 -9.15
CA GLU A 190 -16.91 12.13 -10.50
C GLU A 190 -17.92 13.29 -10.49
N MET A 191 -18.86 13.27 -9.54
CA MET A 191 -19.83 14.36 -9.35
C MET A 191 -19.13 15.67 -9.00
N SER A 192 -18.15 15.66 -8.10
CA SER A 192 -17.40 16.86 -7.70
C SER A 192 -16.58 17.43 -8.86
N LEU A 193 -15.99 16.57 -9.70
CA LEU A 193 -15.26 16.99 -10.89
C LEU A 193 -16.20 17.54 -11.97
N ALA A 194 -17.38 16.93 -12.16
CA ALA A 194 -18.40 17.46 -13.07
C ALA A 194 -18.89 18.84 -12.61
N ALA A 195 -19.17 19.01 -11.31
CA ALA A 195 -19.59 20.30 -10.75
C ALA A 195 -18.50 21.37 -10.90
N ARG A 196 -17.22 21.02 -10.67
CA ARG A 196 -16.09 21.95 -10.90
C ARG A 196 -15.92 22.32 -12.37
N ARG A 197 -16.15 21.38 -13.30
CA ARG A 197 -16.13 21.67 -14.75
C ARG A 197 -17.25 22.62 -15.14
N GLU A 198 -18.47 22.36 -14.69
CA GLU A 198 -19.62 23.25 -14.95
C GLU A 198 -19.38 24.65 -14.37
N GLN A 199 -18.87 24.74 -13.14
CA GLN A 199 -18.46 26.02 -12.54
C GLN A 199 -17.42 26.74 -13.40
N ALA A 200 -16.34 26.05 -13.79
CA ALA A 200 -15.32 26.64 -14.65
C ALA A 200 -15.89 27.10 -16.00
N ASP A 201 -16.75 26.31 -16.65
CA ASP A 201 -17.40 26.66 -17.91
C ASP A 201 -18.28 27.91 -17.74
N THR A 202 -19.07 27.98 -16.66
CA THR A 202 -19.90 29.16 -16.36
C THR A 202 -19.06 30.41 -16.11
N GLU A 203 -17.94 30.29 -15.39
CA GLU A 203 -17.02 31.40 -15.15
C GLU A 203 -16.34 31.86 -16.45
N PHE A 204 -15.91 30.92 -17.29
CA PHE A 204 -15.33 31.22 -18.60
C PHE A 204 -16.35 31.91 -19.51
N GLU A 205 -17.60 31.46 -19.55
CA GLU A 205 -18.66 32.11 -20.30
C GLU A 205 -18.97 33.51 -19.78
N GLN A 206 -19.00 33.72 -18.46
CA GLN A 206 -19.17 35.03 -17.86
C GLN A 206 -18.04 35.97 -18.22
N ARG A 207 -16.77 35.53 -18.11
CA ARG A 207 -15.60 36.31 -18.52
C ARG A 207 -15.63 36.61 -20.01
N ARG A 208 -16.01 35.65 -20.86
CA ARG A 208 -16.15 35.86 -22.31
C ARG A 208 -17.20 36.93 -22.62
N LYS A 209 -18.38 36.84 -22.00
CA LYS A 209 -19.45 37.85 -22.15
C LYS A 209 -19.00 39.24 -21.70
N GLN A 210 -18.26 39.33 -20.59
CA GLN A 210 -17.70 40.60 -20.12
C GLN A 210 -16.69 41.18 -21.13
N GLN A 211 -15.79 40.36 -21.67
CA GLN A 211 -14.83 40.80 -22.68
C GLN A 211 -15.51 41.22 -23.99
N GLU A 212 -16.51 40.45 -24.45
CA GLU A 212 -17.32 40.81 -25.63
C GLU A 212 -18.05 42.16 -25.43
N GLN A 213 -18.58 42.42 -24.22
CA GLN A 213 -19.20 43.70 -23.88
C GLN A 213 -18.20 44.86 -23.91
N LEU A 214 -17.03 44.69 -23.29
CA LEU A 214 -15.97 45.71 -23.31
C LEU A 214 -15.49 45.99 -24.74
N LEU A 215 -15.35 44.96 -25.57
CA LEU A 215 -15.00 45.11 -26.98
C LEU A 215 -16.09 45.86 -27.75
N ALA A 216 -17.37 45.48 -27.59
CA ALA A 216 -18.49 46.17 -28.24
C ALA A 216 -18.60 47.65 -27.81
N GLU A 217 -18.39 47.95 -26.53
CA GLU A 217 -18.30 49.33 -26.03
C GLU A 217 -17.11 50.08 -26.65
N SER A 218 -15.95 49.44 -26.79
CA SER A 218 -14.79 50.07 -27.42
C SER A 218 -15.03 50.35 -28.92
N GLU A 219 -15.64 49.40 -29.64
CA GLU A 219 -15.98 49.55 -31.06
C GLU A 219 -17.00 50.67 -31.27
N THR A 220 -18.02 50.76 -30.42
CA THR A 220 -19.01 51.84 -30.50
C THR A 220 -18.38 53.20 -30.21
N ARG A 221 -17.47 53.31 -29.22
CA ARG A 221 -16.71 54.54 -28.98
C ARG A 221 -15.81 54.91 -30.17
N LEU A 222 -15.13 53.94 -30.78
CA LEU A 222 -14.32 54.17 -31.99
C LEU A 222 -15.18 54.64 -33.16
N ARG A 223 -16.34 54.02 -33.40
CA ARG A 223 -17.31 54.48 -34.42
C ARG A 223 -17.78 55.91 -34.14
N GLN A 224 -18.09 56.24 -32.89
CA GLN A 224 -18.50 57.60 -32.52
C GLN A 224 -17.37 58.64 -32.74
N ILE A 225 -16.14 58.31 -32.36
CA ILE A 225 -14.98 59.20 -32.56
C ILE A 225 -14.68 59.39 -34.05
N THR A 226 -14.73 58.30 -34.84
CA THR A 226 -14.49 58.36 -36.29
C THR A 226 -15.59 59.14 -37.01
N GLU A 227 -16.88 58.88 -36.73
CA GLU A 227 -17.99 59.67 -37.28
C GLU A 227 -17.88 61.15 -36.90
N ARG A 228 -17.52 61.46 -35.65
CA ARG A 228 -17.30 62.84 -35.20
C ARG A 228 -16.16 63.49 -35.96
N GLY A 229 -15.03 62.79 -36.11
CA GLY A 229 -13.87 63.26 -36.87
C GLY A 229 -14.20 63.49 -38.34
N GLU A 230 -14.97 62.60 -38.97
CA GLU A 230 -15.44 62.75 -40.35
C GLU A 230 -16.37 63.96 -40.51
N ARG A 231 -17.31 64.17 -39.58
CA ARG A 231 -18.19 65.34 -39.57
C ARG A 231 -17.40 66.63 -39.40
N GLU A 232 -16.48 66.68 -38.43
CA GLU A 232 -15.61 67.84 -38.21
C GLU A 232 -14.73 68.12 -39.43
N ALA A 233 -14.17 67.08 -40.07
CA ALA A 233 -13.40 67.22 -41.30
C ALA A 233 -14.27 67.69 -42.48
N ALA A 234 -15.50 67.20 -42.62
CA ALA A 234 -16.44 67.66 -43.64
C ALA A 234 -16.84 69.14 -43.43
N ASP A 235 -17.11 69.53 -42.18
CA ASP A 235 -17.42 70.92 -41.82
C ASP A 235 -16.25 71.87 -42.10
N LEU A 236 -15.02 71.46 -41.76
CA LEU A 236 -13.82 72.24 -42.07
C LEU A 236 -13.58 72.35 -43.58
N ARG A 237 -13.78 71.27 -44.35
CA ARG A 237 -13.71 71.31 -45.82
C ARG A 237 -14.75 72.26 -46.41
N ALA A 238 -16.01 72.17 -45.99
CA ALA A 238 -17.07 73.06 -46.45
C ALA A 238 -16.80 74.53 -46.08
N ARG A 239 -16.21 74.81 -44.90
CA ARG A 239 -15.78 76.16 -44.53
C ARG A 239 -14.63 76.64 -45.42
N ALA A 240 -13.64 75.80 -45.67
CA ALA A 240 -12.52 76.12 -46.54
C ALA A 240 -13.00 76.42 -47.98
N GLU A 241 -13.88 75.58 -48.53
CA GLU A 241 -14.52 75.79 -49.84
C GLU A 241 -15.26 77.13 -49.89
N ARG A 242 -16.11 77.45 -48.90
CA ARG A 242 -16.79 78.75 -48.82
C ARG A 242 -15.82 79.92 -48.74
N THR A 243 -14.73 79.80 -47.98
CA THR A 243 -13.72 80.88 -47.92
C THR A 243 -12.99 81.04 -49.24
N LEU A 244 -12.72 79.96 -49.96
CA LEU A 244 -12.12 80.01 -51.30
C LEU A 244 -13.08 80.63 -52.31
N GLU A 245 -14.37 80.24 -52.31
CA GLU A 245 -15.40 80.85 -53.16
C GLU A 245 -15.59 82.35 -52.88
N ASN A 246 -15.61 82.74 -51.59
CA ASN A 246 -15.66 84.15 -51.20
C ASN A 246 -14.41 84.91 -51.65
N ALA A 247 -13.21 84.35 -51.47
CA ALA A 247 -11.98 84.98 -51.93
C ALA A 247 -11.90 85.07 -53.47
N GLN A 248 -12.37 84.06 -54.19
CA GLN A 248 -12.45 84.05 -55.65
C GLN A 248 -13.44 85.10 -56.16
N SER A 249 -14.65 85.14 -55.60
CA SER A 249 -15.65 86.16 -55.98
C SER A 249 -15.20 87.58 -55.65
N GLN A 250 -14.53 87.80 -54.51
CA GLN A 250 -13.89 89.09 -54.20
C GLN A 250 -12.77 89.42 -55.19
N ALA A 251 -11.92 88.46 -55.56
CA ALA A 251 -10.88 88.66 -56.55
C ALA A 251 -11.49 89.00 -57.93
N ASP A 252 -12.53 88.29 -58.36
CA ASP A 252 -13.24 88.56 -59.62
C ASP A 252 -13.92 89.94 -59.60
N GLN A 253 -14.50 90.35 -58.48
CA GLN A 253 -15.05 91.68 -58.27
C GLN A 253 -13.96 92.76 -58.38
N ILE A 254 -12.85 92.62 -57.65
CA ILE A 254 -11.72 93.56 -57.71
C ILE A 254 -11.17 93.65 -59.14
N VAL A 255 -11.03 92.52 -59.83
CA VAL A 255 -10.55 92.49 -61.21
C VAL A 255 -11.56 93.15 -62.16
N SER A 256 -12.86 92.96 -61.98
CA SER A 256 -13.91 93.63 -62.76
C SER A 256 -13.91 95.14 -62.51
N GLU A 257 -13.90 95.56 -61.24
CA GLU A 257 -13.84 96.97 -60.85
C GLU A 257 -12.58 97.65 -61.38
N ALA A 258 -11.43 96.97 -61.31
CA ALA A 258 -10.18 97.45 -61.90
C ALA A 258 -10.25 97.55 -63.43
N ARG A 259 -10.92 96.62 -64.12
CA ARG A 259 -11.16 96.70 -65.58
C ARG A 259 -12.10 97.84 -65.94
N ASP A 260 -13.17 98.05 -65.17
CA ASP A 260 -14.11 99.15 -65.38
C ASP A 260 -13.46 100.50 -65.09
N HIS A 261 -12.64 100.59 -64.03
CA HIS A 261 -11.84 101.79 -63.74
C HIS A 261 -10.80 102.04 -64.83
N ALA A 262 -10.09 101.01 -65.29
CA ALA A 262 -9.14 101.13 -66.40
C ALA A 262 -9.82 101.55 -67.71
N SER A 263 -11.03 101.07 -67.99
CA SER A 263 -11.81 101.46 -69.17
C SER A 263 -12.30 102.90 -69.06
N ARG A 264 -12.82 103.31 -67.89
CA ARG A 264 -13.17 104.71 -67.61
C ARG A 264 -11.98 105.65 -67.70
N LEU A 265 -10.85 105.29 -67.10
CA LEU A 265 -9.62 106.07 -67.18
C LEU A 265 -9.11 106.16 -68.62
N ARG A 266 -9.23 105.10 -69.44
CA ARG A 266 -8.94 105.17 -70.87
C ARG A 266 -9.88 106.11 -71.61
N GLU A 267 -11.19 106.03 -71.36
CA GLU A 267 -12.15 106.96 -71.97
C GLU A 267 -11.91 108.42 -71.54
N GLU A 268 -11.62 108.65 -70.26
CA GLU A 268 -11.25 109.97 -69.73
C GLU A 268 -9.93 110.45 -70.33
N SER A 269 -8.91 109.60 -70.40
CA SER A 269 -7.64 109.91 -71.05
C SER A 269 -7.80 110.17 -72.55
N ASP A 270 -8.67 109.43 -73.24
CA ASP A 270 -8.99 109.62 -74.66
C ASP A 270 -9.79 110.91 -74.87
N ARG A 271 -10.72 111.25 -73.96
CA ARG A 271 -11.42 112.54 -73.96
C ARG A 271 -10.46 113.69 -73.68
N GLU A 272 -9.55 113.54 -72.72
CA GLU A 272 -8.51 114.52 -72.43
C GLU A 272 -7.53 114.64 -73.60
N LEU A 273 -7.12 113.55 -74.23
CA LEU A 273 -6.31 113.55 -75.45
C LEU A 273 -7.05 114.22 -76.61
N ALA A 274 -8.33 113.96 -76.79
CA ALA A 274 -9.16 114.61 -77.80
C ALA A 274 -9.32 116.11 -77.50
N ALA A 275 -9.52 116.49 -76.24
CA ALA A 275 -9.61 117.88 -75.80
C ALA A 275 -8.26 118.60 -75.97
N ALA A 276 -7.15 117.98 -75.58
CA ALA A 276 -5.79 118.49 -75.77
C ALA A 276 -5.42 118.57 -77.26
N THR A 277 -5.84 117.60 -78.07
CA THR A 277 -5.67 117.64 -79.53
C THR A 277 -6.53 118.73 -80.16
N ALA A 278 -7.77 118.93 -79.69
CA ALA A 278 -8.63 120.02 -80.11
C ALA A 278 -8.07 121.38 -79.68
N GLN A 279 -7.50 121.50 -78.49
CA GLN A 279 -6.81 122.69 -78.01
C GLN A 279 -5.53 122.93 -78.82
N ARG A 280 -4.75 121.89 -79.13
CA ARG A 280 -3.59 121.98 -80.04
C ARG A 280 -4.02 122.39 -81.44
N ASN A 281 -5.08 121.80 -81.99
CA ASN A 281 -5.60 122.14 -83.31
C ASN A 281 -6.19 123.56 -83.32
N SER A 282 -6.81 124.01 -82.22
CA SER A 282 -7.25 125.38 -81.99
C SER A 282 -6.07 126.34 -81.93
N ILE A 283 -5.02 126.04 -81.16
CA ILE A 283 -3.77 126.81 -81.13
C ILE A 283 -3.10 126.80 -82.51
N THR A 284 -3.10 125.68 -83.22
CA THR A 284 -2.54 125.59 -84.58
C THR A 284 -3.37 126.39 -85.58
N ALA A 285 -4.70 126.42 -85.44
CA ALA A 285 -5.60 127.25 -86.24
C ALA A 285 -5.43 128.74 -85.89
N GLN A 286 -5.25 129.08 -84.61
CA GLN A 286 -4.94 130.43 -84.14
C GLN A 286 -3.57 130.88 -84.63
N LEU A 287 -2.55 130.01 -84.63
CA LEU A 287 -1.22 130.27 -85.21
C LEU A 287 -1.25 130.33 -86.74
N ALA A 288 -2.12 129.58 -87.42
CA ALA A 288 -2.33 129.67 -88.87
C ALA A 288 -3.04 130.99 -89.24
N ASN A 289 -4.02 131.43 -88.45
CA ASN A 289 -4.71 132.70 -88.63
C ASN A 289 -3.81 133.89 -88.29
N VAL A 290 -2.95 133.76 -87.28
CA VAL A 290 -1.88 134.73 -87.01
C VAL A 290 -0.79 134.66 -88.09
N ARG A 291 -0.44 133.51 -88.68
CA ARG A 291 0.41 133.44 -89.88
C ARG A 291 -0.22 134.10 -91.11
N GLN A 292 -1.54 134.00 -91.26
CA GLN A 292 -2.28 134.67 -92.34
C GLN A 292 -2.35 136.19 -92.10
N MET A 293 -2.56 136.65 -90.86
CA MET A 293 -2.55 138.07 -90.47
C MET A 293 -1.14 138.69 -90.42
N LEU A 294 -0.10 137.89 -90.15
CA LEU A 294 1.31 138.29 -90.27
C LEU A 294 1.86 138.13 -91.70
N SER A 295 1.08 137.57 -92.63
CA SER A 295 1.36 137.66 -94.08
C SER A 295 0.93 139.01 -94.68
N THR A 296 0.18 139.83 -93.94
CA THR A 296 -0.25 141.19 -94.34
C THR A 296 0.48 142.32 -93.61
N LEU A 297 1.46 142.02 -92.75
CA LEU A 297 2.38 143.02 -92.20
C LEU A 297 3.68 142.36 -91.73
N GLY A 298 4.74 142.50 -92.55
CA GLY A 298 6.14 142.37 -92.11
C GLY A 298 6.69 140.95 -92.04
N GLY A 299 7.60 140.63 -92.98
CA GLY A 299 8.36 139.39 -92.98
C GLY A 299 9.59 139.37 -92.06
N GLY A 300 10.15 138.15 -91.90
CA GLY A 300 11.48 137.83 -91.34
C GLY A 300 11.59 137.96 -89.81
N ALA A 301 12.42 137.24 -89.06
CA ALA A 301 13.30 136.07 -89.22
C ALA A 301 13.86 135.76 -87.80
N LEU A 302 14.47 134.57 -87.60
CA LEU A 302 15.46 134.21 -86.54
C LEU A 302 14.90 133.85 -85.13
N ALA A 303 15.09 132.62 -84.62
CA ALA A 303 16.25 132.07 -83.85
C ALA A 303 16.18 132.49 -82.36
N ASP A 304 16.52 131.76 -81.28
CA ASP A 304 17.19 130.49 -80.92
C ASP A 304 17.17 130.45 -79.34
N VAL A 305 17.72 129.40 -78.70
CA VAL A 305 18.28 129.37 -77.32
C VAL A 305 17.27 129.16 -76.15
N LEU A 306 17.15 127.96 -75.53
CA LEU A 306 18.02 127.24 -74.56
C LEU A 306 17.76 127.58 -73.07
N GLY A 307 17.87 126.54 -72.24
CA GLY A 307 18.15 126.59 -70.80
C GLY A 307 16.89 126.46 -69.93
N SER A 308 16.86 125.73 -68.82
CA SER A 308 17.86 124.98 -68.03
C SER A 308 17.02 124.38 -66.89
N GLU A 309 17.04 123.07 -66.62
CA GLU A 309 17.96 122.39 -65.69
C GLU A 309 17.93 122.90 -64.24
N THR A 310 18.09 121.95 -63.31
CA THR A 310 18.35 122.04 -61.85
C THR A 310 17.09 122.09 -60.95
N ALA A 311 17.01 121.41 -59.81
CA ALA A 311 17.94 120.55 -59.07
C ALA A 311 17.17 119.73 -58.00
N ALA A 312 17.78 118.62 -57.60
CA ALA A 312 17.54 117.85 -56.36
C ALA A 312 17.99 118.68 -55.11
N PRO A 313 17.93 118.24 -53.80
CA PRO A 313 18.28 116.87 -53.34
C PRO A 313 17.66 116.32 -52.01
N LYS A 314 17.92 115.02 -51.78
CA LYS A 314 18.30 114.23 -50.58
C LYS A 314 17.66 114.42 -49.19
N ALA A 315 17.39 113.27 -48.52
CA ALA A 315 18.13 112.80 -47.34
C ALA A 315 17.81 111.32 -46.97
N GLU A 316 18.84 110.54 -46.67
CA GLU A 316 18.87 109.20 -46.05
C GLU A 316 19.24 109.33 -44.56
N GLU A 317 18.85 108.36 -43.70
CA GLU A 317 19.67 107.79 -42.61
C GLU A 317 18.91 106.64 -41.91
N ARG A 318 19.49 105.78 -41.07
CA ARG A 318 20.45 104.65 -41.22
C ARG A 318 20.24 103.75 -39.97
N ALA A 319 20.57 102.46 -40.07
CA ALA A 319 20.59 101.43 -38.99
C ALA A 319 21.65 101.73 -37.88
N PRO A 320 22.02 100.86 -36.87
CA PRO A 320 22.50 99.47 -37.02
C PRO A 320 22.45 98.51 -35.78
N ALA A 321 23.20 97.39 -35.90
CA ALA A 321 23.29 96.15 -35.10
C ALA A 321 24.39 96.10 -34.01
N ALA A 322 24.42 95.03 -33.19
CA ALA A 322 25.58 94.12 -32.93
C ALA A 322 25.37 93.11 -31.75
N ALA A 323 26.01 91.93 -31.85
CA ALA A 323 26.08 90.78 -30.91
C ALA A 323 27.26 90.91 -29.87
N PRO A 324 27.64 89.93 -28.97
CA PRO A 324 28.04 88.52 -29.26
C PRO A 324 27.83 87.40 -28.17
N GLU A 325 28.05 86.15 -28.61
CA GLU A 325 28.55 84.86 -28.01
C GLU A 325 28.44 84.45 -26.51
N SER A 326 28.00 83.20 -26.25
CA SER A 326 28.74 82.12 -25.51
C SER A 326 27.96 80.77 -25.42
N GLU A 327 28.71 79.70 -25.15
CA GLU A 327 28.53 78.25 -25.40
C GLU A 327 27.63 77.48 -24.41
N GLN A 328 27.04 76.34 -24.83
CA GLN A 328 27.34 74.98 -24.29
C GLN A 328 26.46 73.85 -24.89
N GLN A 329 27.15 72.73 -25.16
CA GLN A 329 26.69 71.37 -25.53
C GLN A 329 25.93 70.72 -24.34
N ALA A 330 25.13 69.65 -24.43
CA ALA A 330 25.35 68.38 -25.13
C ALA A 330 24.08 67.50 -25.15
N GLU A 331 23.96 66.68 -26.19
CA GLU A 331 23.29 65.36 -26.24
C GLU A 331 24.26 64.28 -25.67
N PRO A 332 23.89 63.00 -25.33
CA PRO A 332 23.15 62.12 -26.24
C PRO A 332 22.32 60.91 -25.70
N GLN A 333 21.48 60.40 -26.61
CA GLN A 333 21.18 59.00 -26.97
C GLN A 333 20.44 58.01 -26.06
N ALA A 334 19.60 57.24 -26.75
CA ALA A 334 18.75 56.13 -26.32
C ALA A 334 19.44 54.75 -26.44
N GLN A 335 18.96 53.77 -25.65
CA GLN A 335 18.87 52.36 -26.05
C GLN A 335 17.84 51.56 -25.20
N GLN A 336 17.06 50.74 -25.91
CA GLN A 336 16.19 49.61 -25.52
C GLN A 336 16.95 48.51 -24.73
N ALA A 337 16.41 47.53 -23.98
CA ALA A 337 15.05 47.02 -23.68
C ALA A 337 15.11 45.98 -22.51
N GLN A 338 13.92 45.45 -22.12
CA GLN A 338 13.59 44.19 -21.41
C GLN A 338 13.60 44.22 -19.86
N GLN A 339 12.41 44.17 -19.22
CA GLN A 339 11.65 43.01 -18.69
C GLN A 339 12.04 42.68 -17.24
N ASP A 340 11.20 43.06 -16.26
CA ASP A 340 10.41 42.12 -15.45
C ASP A 340 9.58 42.89 -14.41
N ASP A 341 8.26 42.74 -14.51
CA ASP A 341 7.30 43.02 -13.45
C ASP A 341 6.77 41.66 -12.97
N SER A 342 6.91 41.35 -11.68
CA SER A 342 5.91 40.57 -10.94
C SER A 342 6.11 40.69 -9.44
N ALA A 343 5.16 41.38 -8.81
CA ALA A 343 4.74 41.17 -7.44
C ALA A 343 3.70 40.04 -7.38
N GLY A 344 3.72 39.28 -6.27
CA GLY A 344 2.73 38.27 -5.89
C GLY A 344 3.34 37.41 -4.79
N ASP A 345 3.19 37.75 -3.51
CA ASP A 345 2.04 37.40 -2.67
C ASP A 345 1.61 35.94 -2.82
N ASN A 346 1.93 35.13 -1.81
CA ASN A 346 1.18 33.92 -1.53
C ASN A 346 1.26 33.59 -0.05
N GLY A 347 0.10 33.34 0.54
CA GLY A 347 -0.09 33.07 1.95
C GLY A 347 0.32 31.68 2.44
N GLN A 348 0.41 31.60 3.77
CA GLN A 348 0.28 30.46 4.71
C GLN A 348 -0.76 29.38 4.28
N PRO A 349 -0.91 28.18 4.94
CA PRO A 349 -0.16 27.48 6.01
C PRO A 349 0.08 25.95 5.74
N GLY A 350 0.73 25.22 6.68
CA GLY A 350 0.38 23.80 6.91
C GLY A 350 1.49 22.84 7.35
N SER A 351 1.53 22.55 8.65
CA SER A 351 1.77 21.28 9.36
C SER A 351 2.25 20.00 8.63
N GLY A 352 3.15 19.27 9.31
CA GLY A 352 3.40 17.82 9.19
C GLY A 352 4.87 17.49 9.50
N ASP A 353 5.23 17.17 10.74
CA ASP A 353 5.42 15.78 11.25
C ASP A 353 6.18 14.88 10.26
N GLU A 354 7.48 14.73 10.48
CA GLU A 354 8.27 13.59 10.01
C GLU A 354 8.85 12.87 11.22
N ASP A 355 8.20 11.75 11.53
CA ASP A 355 8.61 10.69 12.43
C ASP A 355 9.43 9.63 11.67
N ALA A 356 10.34 9.01 12.42
CA ALA A 356 10.90 7.67 12.23
C ALA A 356 11.69 7.31 10.95
N SER A 357 13.00 7.14 11.13
CA SER A 357 13.68 5.89 10.76
C SER A 357 15.07 5.79 11.41
N GLU A 358 15.18 5.16 12.58
CA GLU A 358 16.43 4.56 13.05
C GLU A 358 16.17 3.08 13.42
N GLU A 359 16.89 2.21 12.74
CA GLU A 359 16.93 0.75 12.96
C GLU A 359 17.58 0.41 14.31
N PRO A 360 17.14 -0.64 15.04
CA PRO A 360 17.97 -1.21 16.08
C PRO A 360 18.81 -2.35 15.50
N VAL A 361 20.12 -2.15 15.62
CA VAL A 361 21.18 -3.12 15.41
C VAL A 361 21.14 -4.19 16.51
N ASP A 362 21.35 -5.43 16.06
CA ASP A 362 21.51 -6.66 16.83
C ASP A 362 22.82 -6.61 17.64
N GLU A 363 22.76 -6.79 18.96
CA GLU A 363 23.96 -6.98 19.79
C GLU A 363 23.70 -8.04 20.87
N SER A 364 24.05 -9.28 20.52
CA SER A 364 24.25 -10.39 21.44
C SER A 364 25.52 -10.16 22.28
N ALA A 365 25.36 -9.96 23.58
CA ALA A 365 26.46 -10.03 24.54
C ALA A 365 26.17 -11.08 25.62
N GLN A 366 27.08 -12.04 25.68
CA GLN A 366 27.22 -13.08 26.68
C GLN A 366 27.50 -12.47 28.06
N GLU A 367 26.91 -13.04 29.12
CA GLU A 367 27.56 -13.01 30.43
C GLU A 367 27.44 -14.37 31.12
N SER A 368 28.62 -14.82 31.54
CA SER A 368 29.01 -16.06 32.18
C SER A 368 28.52 -16.19 33.62
N GLY A 369 28.18 -17.41 34.02
CA GLY A 369 27.85 -17.77 35.40
C GLY A 369 28.25 -19.20 35.76
N ASP A 370 29.53 -19.32 36.15
CA ASP A 370 30.11 -20.17 37.19
C ASP A 370 30.12 -21.71 37.11
N ALA A 371 31.23 -22.23 37.63
CA ALA A 371 31.71 -23.59 37.54
C ALA A 371 31.19 -24.50 38.65
N ALA A 372 30.97 -25.78 38.32
CA ALA A 372 31.18 -26.88 39.26
C ALA A 372 31.68 -28.09 38.49
N ALA A 373 32.94 -28.45 38.76
CA ALA A 373 33.53 -29.71 38.38
C ALA A 373 32.93 -30.84 39.21
N ASP A 374 32.57 -31.95 38.58
CA ASP A 374 32.80 -33.25 39.20
C ASP A 374 33.32 -34.21 38.14
N ASP A 375 34.35 -34.93 38.56
CA ASP A 375 35.28 -35.73 37.81
C ASP A 375 34.90 -37.20 38.01
N THR A 376 34.55 -37.91 36.94
CA THR A 376 34.65 -39.38 36.92
C THR A 376 34.93 -39.84 35.49
N ALA A 377 36.22 -39.99 35.20
CA ALA A 377 36.73 -40.83 34.14
C ALA A 377 36.69 -42.31 34.56
N GLU A 378 36.28 -43.20 33.65
CA GLU A 378 36.99 -44.41 33.19
C GLU A 378 36.02 -45.20 32.27
N GLN A 379 36.29 -45.18 30.96
CA GLN A 379 36.78 -46.31 30.13
C GLN A 379 35.72 -47.39 29.84
N GLU A 380 35.57 -47.99 28.66
CA GLU A 380 36.19 -47.95 27.33
C GLU A 380 35.27 -48.83 26.46
N GLY A 381 35.19 -48.58 25.15
CA GLY A 381 34.41 -49.42 24.24
C GLY A 381 34.23 -48.83 22.85
N GLU A 382 35.30 -48.88 22.08
CA GLU A 382 35.42 -48.38 20.70
C GLU A 382 34.43 -49.06 19.71
N GLN A 383 33.71 -48.20 18.96
CA GLN A 383 33.43 -48.16 17.50
C GLN A 383 33.83 -49.38 16.61
N PRO A 384 33.21 -49.65 15.43
CA PRO A 384 32.79 -48.59 14.49
C PRO A 384 31.55 -48.81 13.60
N TYR A 385 31.07 -47.67 13.11
CA TYR A 385 30.26 -47.52 11.91
C TYR A 385 30.86 -48.25 10.70
N GLY A 386 30.08 -49.17 10.12
CA GLY A 386 30.36 -49.83 8.85
C GLY A 386 29.20 -49.64 7.88
N SER A 387 29.35 -48.67 6.98
CA SER A 387 28.48 -48.40 5.85
C SER A 387 28.32 -49.63 4.95
N THR A 388 27.07 -50.06 4.70
CA THR A 388 26.70 -50.69 3.43
C THR A 388 25.35 -50.15 2.96
N ALA A 389 25.42 -49.17 2.06
CA ALA A 389 24.34 -48.94 1.12
C ALA A 389 24.43 -50.02 0.03
N SER A 390 23.42 -50.88 -0.08
CA SER A 390 23.09 -51.50 -1.36
C SER A 390 21.61 -51.87 -1.41
N SER A 391 20.95 -51.18 -2.33
CA SER A 391 19.57 -51.26 -2.75
C SER A 391 19.13 -52.66 -3.20
N TYR A 392 17.95 -53.12 -2.79
CA TYR A 392 17.01 -53.82 -3.67
C TYR A 392 15.57 -53.63 -3.16
N TYR A 393 14.81 -52.77 -3.84
CA TYR A 393 13.36 -52.83 -3.86
C TYR A 393 12.96 -54.13 -4.57
N GLN A 394 12.43 -55.10 -3.83
CA GLN A 394 11.73 -56.23 -4.43
C GLN A 394 10.65 -56.75 -3.48
N ARG A 395 9.58 -55.96 -3.31
CA ARG A 395 8.32 -56.47 -2.75
C ARG A 395 7.48 -56.98 -3.92
N GLY A 396 7.47 -58.29 -4.08
CA GLY A 396 6.67 -59.01 -5.05
C GLY A 396 5.18 -58.74 -4.86
N ASN A 397 4.52 -58.49 -5.97
CA ASN A 397 3.08 -58.35 -6.11
C ASN A 397 2.53 -59.65 -6.71
N ALA A 398 1.33 -60.04 -6.26
CA ALA A 398 0.41 -61.07 -6.80
C ALA A 398 0.65 -62.55 -6.41
N PRO A 399 -0.39 -63.44 -6.43
CA PRO A 399 -1.72 -63.24 -7.01
C PRO A 399 -2.94 -63.68 -6.17
N VAL A 400 -4.09 -63.05 -6.42
CA VAL A 400 -5.43 -63.62 -6.17
C VAL A 400 -6.16 -63.65 -7.52
N GLY A 401 -6.54 -64.84 -7.98
CA GLY A 401 -7.56 -65.02 -9.04
C GLY A 401 -7.26 -66.05 -10.12
N ALA A 402 -7.83 -67.26 -9.96
CA ALA A 402 -8.33 -68.18 -11.01
C ALA A 402 -9.00 -69.35 -10.25
N SER A 403 -10.33 -69.43 -10.12
CA SER A 403 -11.35 -69.79 -11.12
C SER A 403 -11.09 -71.13 -11.81
N THR A 404 -11.77 -72.17 -11.31
CA THR A 404 -12.11 -73.41 -12.01
C THR A 404 -13.34 -74.01 -11.33
N ASN A 405 -14.54 -73.68 -11.82
CA ASN A 405 -15.42 -74.53 -12.63
C ASN A 405 -16.78 -73.87 -12.83
#